data_AF-A0A933LBQ4-F1
#
_entry.id   AF-A0A933LBQ4-F1
#
_cell.length_a   1.000
_cell.length_b   1.000
_cell.length_c   1.000
_cell.angle_alpha   90.00
_cell.angle_beta   90.00
_cell.angle_gamma   90.00
#
_symmetry.space_group_name_H-M   'P 1'
#
loop_
_entity.id
_entity.type
_entity.pdbx_description
1 polymer ?
#
loop_
_entity_poly.entity_id
_entity_poly.type
_entity_poly.pdbx_seq_one_letter_code
_entity_poly.pdbx_strand_id
1 'polypeptide(L)'
;MTDDTQDREGLLRGLMNSHGGAVRVIVARHEHDQTEAEEVWSDVFQLAYERIQEVANLPESLQRSWLLRTARFLTANRGRRNATRRRTLDQLRHQPLSMAPSAEDEFVSFVEDEEAQKTSDLVREALLGLRFEHRQILILHALGNNGPSIARQLGITHDAARKRLMIARTEFRQMHPEPIQACPERSEG
;
A
#
# COMPACT_ATOMS: atom_id res chain seq x y z
N MET A 1 -20.68 25.92 -32.78
CA MET A 1 -19.54 25.25 -32.09
C MET A 1 -19.16 23.92 -32.74
N THR A 2 -20.10 23.19 -33.35
CA THR A 2 -19.80 21.94 -34.10
C THR A 2 -18.98 22.16 -35.37
N ASP A 3 -19.18 23.29 -36.06
CA ASP A 3 -18.53 23.63 -37.34
C ASP A 3 -17.00 23.81 -37.22
N ASP A 4 -16.55 24.62 -36.25
CA ASP A 4 -15.12 24.83 -35.96
C ASP A 4 -14.39 23.54 -35.55
N THR A 5 -15.08 22.62 -34.88
CA THR A 5 -14.47 21.34 -34.50
C THR A 5 -14.31 20.43 -35.72
N GLN A 6 -15.32 20.39 -36.60
CA GLN A 6 -15.30 19.63 -37.84
C GLN A 6 -14.16 20.10 -38.77
N ASP A 7 -13.97 21.43 -38.87
CA ASP A 7 -12.91 22.03 -39.66
C ASP A 7 -11.52 21.68 -39.13
N ARG A 8 -11.31 21.76 -37.81
CA ARG A 8 -10.04 21.38 -37.18
C ARG A 8 -9.72 19.90 -37.36
N GLU A 9 -10.73 19.02 -37.28
CA GLU A 9 -10.55 17.60 -37.55
C GLU A 9 -10.16 17.36 -39.02
N GLY A 10 -10.79 18.06 -39.96
CA GLY A 10 -10.46 18.01 -41.38
C GLY A 10 -9.00 18.40 -41.65
N LEU A 11 -8.53 19.50 -41.04
CA LEU A 11 -7.14 19.95 -41.14
C LEU A 11 -6.16 18.92 -40.56
N LEU A 12 -6.49 18.35 -39.39
CA LEU A 12 -5.66 17.32 -38.77
C LEU A 12 -5.56 16.07 -39.66
N ARG A 13 -6.69 15.61 -40.20
CA ARG A 13 -6.75 14.47 -41.12
C ARG A 13 -5.90 14.71 -42.36
N GLY A 14 -5.91 15.94 -42.89
CA GLY A 14 -5.02 16.37 -43.97
C GLY A 14 -3.54 16.20 -43.62
N LEU A 15 -3.11 16.71 -42.46
CA LEU A 15 -1.74 16.57 -41.97
C LEU A 15 -1.33 15.10 -41.78
N MET A 16 -2.22 14.29 -41.20
CA MET A 16 -1.99 12.85 -41.00
C MET A 16 -1.81 12.12 -42.33
N ASN A 17 -2.66 12.41 -43.31
CA ASN A 17 -2.59 11.77 -44.63
C ASN A 17 -1.31 12.15 -45.39
N SER A 18 -0.93 13.43 -45.36
CA SER A 18 0.24 13.92 -46.10
C SER A 18 1.58 13.57 -45.43
N HIS A 19 1.62 13.48 -44.10
CA HIS A 19 2.88 13.41 -43.36
C HIS A 19 2.99 12.28 -42.35
N GLY A 20 1.89 11.58 -42.03
CA GLY A 20 1.84 10.53 -41.01
C GLY A 20 2.87 9.42 -41.25
N GLY A 21 3.05 8.98 -42.50
CA GLY A 21 4.04 7.97 -42.86
C GLY A 21 5.49 8.42 -42.60
N ALA A 22 5.82 9.67 -42.92
CA ALA A 22 7.16 10.22 -42.70
C ALA A 22 7.48 10.35 -41.19
N VAL A 23 6.49 10.74 -40.39
CA VAL A 23 6.61 10.79 -38.93
C VAL A 23 6.84 9.39 -38.36
N ARG A 24 6.04 8.39 -38.77
CA ARG A 24 6.22 6.99 -38.33
C ARG A 24 7.63 6.47 -38.61
N VAL A 25 8.15 6.70 -39.82
CA VAL A 25 9.50 6.25 -40.20
C VAL A 25 10.58 6.90 -39.33
N ILE A 26 10.45 8.19 -38.99
CA ILE A 26 11.42 8.85 -38.11
C ILE A 26 11.33 8.34 -36.68
N VAL A 27 10.13 8.16 -36.14
CA VAL A 27 9.95 7.66 -34.77
C VAL A 27 10.48 6.23 -34.64
N ALA A 28 10.11 5.34 -35.57
CA ALA A 28 10.55 3.93 -35.57
C ALA A 28 12.08 3.75 -35.75
N ARG A 29 12.80 4.76 -36.25
CA ARG A 29 14.27 4.73 -36.30
C ARG A 29 14.91 5.00 -34.94
N HIS A 30 14.20 5.66 -34.03
CA HIS A 30 14.71 6.07 -32.73
C HIS A 30 14.14 5.21 -31.60
N GLU A 31 12.94 4.67 -31.76
CA GLU A 31 12.28 3.78 -30.81
C GLU A 31 12.14 2.37 -31.41
N HIS A 32 12.63 1.36 -30.68
CA HIS A 32 12.66 -0.03 -31.18
C HIS A 32 11.37 -0.80 -30.84
N ASP A 33 10.58 -0.30 -29.88
CA ASP A 33 9.27 -0.83 -29.54
C ASP A 33 8.20 -0.17 -30.42
N GLN A 34 7.44 -0.98 -31.13
CA GLN A 34 6.36 -0.51 -32.01
C GLN A 34 5.26 0.22 -31.22
N THR A 35 4.96 -0.22 -30.00
CA THR A 35 3.91 0.37 -29.15
C THR A 35 4.30 1.78 -28.73
N GLU A 36 5.54 1.95 -28.28
CA GLU A 36 6.09 3.25 -27.89
C GLU A 36 6.20 4.19 -29.10
N ALA A 37 6.51 3.65 -30.28
CA ALA A 37 6.54 4.43 -31.51
C ALA A 37 5.15 4.94 -31.93
N GLU A 38 4.10 4.14 -31.76
CA GLU A 38 2.71 4.53 -32.03
C GLU A 38 2.22 5.59 -31.05
N GLU A 39 2.63 5.50 -29.79
CA GLU A 39 2.31 6.53 -28.77
C GLU A 39 2.97 7.87 -29.10
N VAL A 40 4.28 7.87 -29.41
CA VAL A 40 4.98 9.11 -29.82
C VAL A 40 4.39 9.69 -31.10
N TRP A 41 4.00 8.84 -32.06
CA TRP A 41 3.30 9.30 -33.26
C TRP A 41 1.99 10.02 -32.89
N SER A 42 1.21 9.45 -31.98
CA SER A 42 -0.04 10.04 -31.51
C SER A 42 0.19 11.38 -30.81
N ASP A 43 1.21 11.47 -29.94
CA ASP A 43 1.59 12.71 -29.25
C ASP A 43 1.98 13.84 -30.22
N VAL A 44 2.69 13.51 -31.32
CA VAL A 44 3.05 14.49 -32.35
C VAL A 44 1.80 15.12 -32.95
N PHE A 45 0.80 14.29 -33.29
CA PHE A 45 -0.43 14.77 -33.91
C PHE A 45 -1.40 15.40 -32.90
N GLN A 46 -1.35 15.00 -31.63
CA GLN A 46 -2.04 15.73 -30.56
C GLN A 46 -1.49 17.16 -30.44
N LEU A 47 -0.16 17.34 -30.41
CA LEU A 47 0.45 18.67 -30.35
C LEU A 47 0.15 19.48 -31.62
N ALA A 48 0.12 18.82 -32.79
CA ALA A 48 -0.28 19.44 -34.04
C ALA A 48 -1.75 19.93 -33.98
N TYR A 49 -2.64 19.16 -33.36
CA TYR A 49 -4.05 19.53 -33.20
C TYR A 49 -4.25 20.72 -32.25
N GLU A 50 -3.49 20.77 -31.14
CA GLU A 50 -3.48 21.91 -30.23
C GLU A 50 -3.07 23.20 -30.96
N ARG A 51 -2.10 23.10 -31.88
CA ARG A 51 -1.59 24.23 -32.68
C ARG A 51 -2.07 24.21 -34.14
N ILE A 52 -3.25 23.66 -34.40
CA ILE A 52 -3.68 23.37 -35.78
C ILE A 52 -3.75 24.64 -36.64
N GLN A 53 -4.15 25.77 -36.06
CA GLN A 53 -4.22 27.07 -36.74
C GLN A 53 -2.84 27.63 -37.11
N GLU A 54 -1.81 27.29 -36.36
CA GLU A 54 -0.44 27.68 -36.69
C GLU A 54 0.14 26.75 -37.74
N VAL A 55 -0.01 25.43 -37.54
CA VAL A 55 0.65 24.42 -38.37
C VAL A 55 0.00 24.29 -39.74
N ALA A 56 -1.34 24.24 -39.82
CA ALA A 56 -2.04 24.04 -41.09
C ALA A 56 -1.88 25.21 -42.06
N ASN A 57 -1.65 26.43 -41.54
CA ASN A 57 -1.42 27.63 -42.35
C ASN A 57 0.01 27.73 -42.91
N LEU A 58 0.93 26.85 -42.48
CA LEU A 58 2.28 26.80 -43.03
C LEU A 58 2.29 26.17 -44.43
N PRO A 59 3.26 26.55 -45.29
CA PRO A 59 3.59 25.77 -46.48
C PRO A 59 3.92 24.31 -46.13
N GLU A 60 3.58 23.37 -47.01
CA GLU A 60 3.73 21.92 -46.79
C GLU A 60 5.16 21.51 -46.36
N SER A 61 6.19 22.12 -46.94
CA SER A 61 7.59 21.84 -46.58
C SER A 61 7.90 22.22 -45.12
N LEU A 62 7.28 23.29 -44.62
CA LEU A 62 7.41 23.75 -43.24
C LEU A 62 6.53 22.95 -42.28
N GLN A 63 5.33 22.53 -42.71
CA GLN A 63 4.49 21.57 -41.97
C GLN A 63 5.27 20.28 -41.69
N ARG A 64 5.84 19.69 -42.75
CA ARG A 64 6.68 18.50 -42.64
C ARG A 64 7.87 18.73 -41.71
N SER A 65 8.58 19.85 -41.89
CA SER A 65 9.75 20.18 -41.05
C SER A 65 9.38 20.32 -39.57
N TRP A 66 8.24 20.95 -39.28
CA TRP A 66 7.72 21.10 -37.92
C TRP A 66 7.40 19.74 -37.31
N LEU A 67 6.62 18.90 -38.00
CA LEU A 67 6.23 17.57 -37.51
C LEU A 67 7.45 16.66 -37.26
N LEU A 68 8.42 16.66 -38.18
CA LEU A 68 9.64 15.86 -38.01
C LEU A 68 10.53 16.39 -36.88
N ARG A 69 10.57 17.70 -36.64
CA ARG A 69 11.29 18.30 -35.51
C ARG A 69 10.62 17.93 -34.18
N THR A 70 9.29 18.04 -34.12
CA THR A 70 8.49 17.65 -32.95
C THR A 70 8.68 16.17 -32.63
N ALA A 71 8.60 15.28 -33.63
CA ALA A 71 8.83 13.86 -33.46
C ALA A 71 10.22 13.54 -32.86
N ARG A 72 11.28 14.17 -33.39
CA ARG A 72 12.64 14.02 -32.85
C ARG A 72 12.75 14.52 -31.42
N PHE A 73 12.14 15.67 -31.11
CA PHE A 73 12.16 16.24 -29.77
C PHE A 73 11.48 15.32 -28.76
N LEU A 74 10.27 14.84 -29.07
CA LEU A 74 9.50 13.94 -28.20
C LEU A 74 10.24 12.63 -27.98
N THR A 75 10.78 12.02 -29.04
CA THR A 75 11.54 10.77 -28.92
C THR A 75 12.80 10.95 -28.07
N ALA A 76 13.56 12.04 -28.28
CA ALA A 76 14.76 12.33 -27.49
C ALA A 76 14.44 12.66 -26.01
N ASN A 77 13.29 13.29 -25.74
CA ASN A 77 12.83 13.56 -24.38
C ASN A 77 12.40 12.26 -23.68
N ARG A 78 11.65 11.39 -24.37
CA ARG A 78 11.23 10.08 -23.86
C ARG A 78 12.42 9.18 -23.57
N GLY A 79 13.40 9.10 -24.48
CA GLY A 79 14.65 8.37 -24.26
C GLY A 79 15.42 8.85 -23.03
N ARG A 80 15.48 10.18 -22.78
CA ARG A 80 16.10 10.74 -21.57
C ARG A 80 15.33 10.37 -20.30
N ARG A 81 14.00 10.47 -20.31
CA ARG A 81 13.15 10.10 -19.16
C ARG A 81 13.25 8.60 -18.86
N ASN A 82 13.24 7.76 -19.88
CA ASN A 82 13.39 6.31 -19.74
C ASN A 82 14.78 5.94 -19.22
N ALA A 83 15.85 6.61 -19.67
CA ALA A 83 17.20 6.41 -19.15
C ALA A 83 17.28 6.79 -17.66
N THR A 84 16.70 7.92 -17.25
CA THR A 84 16.64 8.31 -15.84
C THR A 84 15.83 7.31 -15.02
N ARG A 85 14.63 6.94 -15.47
CA ARG A 85 13.78 5.95 -14.80
C ARG A 85 14.48 4.61 -14.64
N ARG A 86 15.13 4.12 -15.70
CA ARG A 86 15.93 2.88 -15.66
C ARG A 86 17.05 2.98 -14.64
N ARG A 87 17.80 4.10 -14.59
CA ARG A 87 18.84 4.31 -13.58
C ARG A 87 18.29 4.34 -12.16
N THR A 88 17.16 5.01 -11.93
CA THR A 88 16.52 5.05 -10.61
C THR A 88 16.02 3.66 -10.20
N LEU A 89 15.38 2.92 -11.10
CA LEU A 89 14.96 1.55 -10.83
C LEU A 89 16.14 0.63 -10.58
N ASP A 90 17.23 0.78 -11.32
CA ASP A 90 18.44 -0.02 -11.11
C ASP A 90 19.08 0.30 -9.76
N GLN A 91 19.15 1.59 -9.38
CA GLN A 91 19.58 2.00 -8.03
C GLN A 91 18.69 1.39 -6.93
N LEU A 92 17.38 1.41 -7.10
CA LEU A 92 16.43 0.80 -6.16
C LEU A 92 16.56 -0.73 -6.08
N ARG A 93 16.87 -1.42 -7.20
CA ARG A 93 17.10 -2.88 -7.21
C ARG A 93 18.35 -3.28 -6.42
N HIS A 94 19.37 -2.42 -6.40
CA HIS A 94 20.62 -2.66 -5.67
C HIS A 94 20.59 -2.10 -4.24
N GLN A 95 19.52 -1.39 -3.86
CA GLN A 95 19.34 -0.94 -2.50
C GLN A 95 18.80 -2.12 -1.67
N PRO A 96 19.49 -2.55 -0.60
CA PRO A 96 18.93 -3.56 0.29
C PRO A 96 17.61 -3.00 0.84
N LEU A 97 16.54 -3.81 0.77
CA LEU A 97 15.27 -3.51 1.42
C LEU A 97 15.50 -3.54 2.93
N SER A 98 15.99 -2.43 3.48
CA SER A 98 15.96 -2.21 4.92
C SER A 98 14.51 -1.94 5.26
N MET A 99 13.80 -2.97 5.72
CA MET A 99 12.61 -2.79 6.55
C MET A 99 13.08 -2.21 7.90
N ALA A 100 13.65 -1.01 7.87
CA ALA A 100 13.76 -0.24 9.08
C ALA A 100 12.31 0.14 9.43
N PRO A 101 11.84 -0.16 10.65
CA PRO A 101 10.53 0.29 11.08
C PRO A 101 10.45 1.79 10.85
N SER A 102 9.35 2.23 10.25
CA SER A 102 9.06 3.64 10.12
C SER A 102 8.85 4.25 11.51
N ALA A 103 9.01 5.56 11.65
CA ALA A 103 8.73 6.24 12.92
C ALA A 103 7.29 6.01 13.39
N GLU A 104 6.37 5.73 12.46
CA GLU A 104 4.99 5.33 12.76
C GLU A 104 4.89 3.91 13.32
N ASP A 105 5.69 2.96 12.82
CA ASP A 105 5.77 1.60 13.34
C ASP A 105 6.35 1.58 14.77
N GLU A 106 7.36 2.41 15.02
CA GLU A 106 7.99 2.54 16.34
C GLU A 106 7.01 3.12 17.37
N PHE A 107 6.23 4.14 17.00
CA PHE A 107 5.22 4.73 17.87
C PHE A 107 4.09 3.75 18.19
N VAL A 108 3.59 2.99 17.20
CA VAL A 108 2.55 1.98 17.42
C VAL A 108 3.05 0.91 18.38
N SER A 109 4.27 0.39 18.18
CA SER A 109 4.84 -0.61 19.08
C SER A 109 4.99 -0.11 20.52
N PHE A 110 5.40 1.14 20.71
CA PHE A 110 5.52 1.76 22.03
C PHE A 110 4.16 1.90 22.75
N VAL A 111 3.12 2.31 22.03
CA VAL A 111 1.77 2.43 22.60
C VAL A 111 1.19 1.07 22.96
N GLU A 112 1.35 0.06 22.09
CA GLU A 112 0.93 -1.32 22.35
C GLU A 112 1.65 -1.91 23.57
N ASP A 113 2.95 -1.66 23.71
CA ASP A 113 3.75 -2.10 24.86
C ASP A 113 3.31 -1.40 26.16
N GLU A 114 3.02 -0.10 26.14
CA GLU A 114 2.51 0.61 27.31
C GLU A 114 1.13 0.12 27.76
N GLU A 115 0.22 -0.14 26.82
CA GLU A 115 -1.12 -0.66 27.12
C GLU A 115 -1.06 -2.10 27.65
N ALA A 116 -0.20 -2.94 27.07
CA ALA A 116 0.06 -4.29 27.55
C ALA A 116 0.66 -4.27 28.96
N GLN A 117 1.58 -3.35 29.24
CA GLN A 117 2.22 -3.20 30.56
C GLN A 117 1.20 -2.74 31.62
N LYS A 118 0.38 -1.72 31.31
CA LYS A 118 -0.70 -1.24 32.19
C LYS A 118 -1.70 -2.37 32.50
N THR A 119 -2.09 -3.13 31.48
CA THR A 119 -2.99 -4.28 31.65
C THR A 119 -2.37 -5.36 32.53
N SER A 120 -1.09 -5.69 32.32
CA SER A 120 -0.35 -6.66 33.13
C SER A 120 -0.25 -6.23 34.60
N ASP A 121 -0.01 -4.93 34.86
CA ASP A 121 0.10 -4.41 36.21
C ASP A 121 -1.25 -4.43 36.95
N LEU A 122 -2.35 -4.09 36.26
CA LEU A 122 -3.72 -4.22 36.80
C LEU A 122 -4.09 -5.67 37.11
N VAL A 123 -3.77 -6.60 36.21
CA VAL A 123 -4.00 -8.05 36.43
C VAL A 123 -3.18 -8.53 37.63
N ARG A 124 -1.92 -8.10 37.74
CA ARG A 124 -1.06 -8.45 38.88
C ARG A 124 -1.65 -7.95 40.19
N GLU A 125 -2.10 -6.70 40.24
CA GLU A 125 -2.73 -6.11 41.44
C GLU A 125 -4.00 -6.87 41.83
N ALA A 126 -4.89 -7.14 40.88
CA ALA A 126 -6.11 -7.91 41.12
C ALA A 126 -5.81 -9.34 41.63
N LEU A 127 -4.81 -10.01 41.05
CA LEU A 127 -4.36 -11.31 41.56
C LEU A 127 -3.83 -11.19 42.99
N LEU A 128 -3.03 -10.16 43.29
CA LEU A 128 -2.48 -9.92 44.63
C LEU A 128 -3.56 -9.60 45.68
N GLY A 129 -4.70 -9.03 45.27
CA GLY A 129 -5.87 -8.79 46.14
C GLY A 129 -6.67 -10.04 46.48
N LEU A 130 -6.60 -11.10 45.65
CA LEU A 130 -7.29 -12.37 45.93
C LEU A 130 -6.65 -13.12 47.10
N ARG A 131 -7.50 -13.86 47.84
CA ARG A 131 -7.04 -14.89 48.79
C ARG A 131 -6.15 -15.90 48.08
N PHE A 132 -5.15 -16.41 48.79
CA PHE A 132 -4.14 -17.32 48.22
C PHE A 132 -4.76 -18.53 47.52
N GLU A 133 -5.77 -19.14 48.11
CA GLU A 133 -6.45 -20.33 47.58
C GLU A 133 -7.26 -20.02 46.31
N HIS A 134 -7.83 -18.81 46.23
CA HIS A 134 -8.58 -18.33 45.06
C HIS A 134 -7.65 -17.94 43.92
N ARG A 135 -6.53 -17.30 44.24
CA ARG A 135 -5.46 -16.97 43.29
C ARG A 135 -4.87 -18.23 42.67
N GLN A 136 -4.50 -19.21 43.49
CA GLN A 136 -3.91 -20.47 43.02
C GLN A 136 -4.83 -21.20 42.04
N ILE A 137 -6.11 -21.36 42.37
CA ILE A 137 -7.05 -22.07 41.49
C ILE A 137 -7.30 -21.31 40.18
N LEU A 138 -7.33 -19.97 40.23
CA LEU A 138 -7.54 -19.12 39.06
C LEU A 138 -6.34 -19.18 38.10
N ILE A 139 -5.11 -19.13 38.64
CA ILE A 139 -3.87 -19.26 37.85
C ILE A 139 -3.80 -20.64 37.19
N LEU A 140 -4.04 -21.71 37.94
CA LEU A 140 -4.00 -23.07 37.39
C LEU A 140 -5.02 -23.26 36.25
N HIS A 141 -6.22 -22.69 36.41
CA HIS A 141 -7.23 -22.68 35.36
C HIS A 141 -6.79 -21.86 34.14
N ALA A 142 -6.20 -20.69 34.33
CA ALA A 142 -5.69 -19.85 33.24
C ALA A 142 -4.56 -20.54 32.44
N LEU A 143 -3.77 -21.38 33.12
CA LEU A 143 -2.74 -22.25 32.50
C LEU A 143 -3.33 -23.52 31.84
N GLY A 144 -4.65 -23.64 31.71
CA GLY A 144 -5.31 -24.73 30.98
C GLY A 144 -5.66 -25.98 31.81
N ASN A 145 -5.50 -25.96 33.13
CA ASN A 145 -5.91 -27.10 33.97
C ASN A 145 -7.44 -27.15 34.13
N ASN A 146 -8.02 -28.34 34.00
CA ASN A 146 -9.45 -28.57 34.25
C ASN A 146 -9.74 -28.80 35.74
N GLY A 147 -11.01 -28.64 36.14
CA GLY A 147 -11.45 -28.77 37.55
C GLY A 147 -10.96 -30.04 38.27
N PRO A 148 -11.07 -31.25 37.67
CA PRO A 148 -10.52 -32.47 38.26
C PRO A 148 -8.99 -32.49 38.42
N SER A 149 -8.23 -31.97 37.45
CA SER A 149 -6.77 -31.86 37.59
C SER A 149 -6.36 -30.88 38.67
N ILE A 150 -7.05 -29.74 38.78
CA ILE A 150 -6.79 -28.77 39.84
C ILE A 150 -7.11 -29.36 41.22
N ALA A 151 -8.23 -30.09 41.34
CA ALA A 151 -8.61 -30.78 42.58
C ALA A 151 -7.52 -31.76 43.05
N ARG A 152 -6.99 -32.57 42.13
CA ARG A 152 -5.87 -33.49 42.41
C ARG A 152 -4.60 -32.77 42.83
N GLN A 153 -4.21 -31.70 42.12
CA GLN A 153 -3.00 -30.93 42.43
C GLN A 153 -3.07 -30.24 43.80
N LEU A 154 -4.25 -29.73 44.16
CA LEU A 154 -4.47 -29.01 45.42
C LEU A 154 -4.89 -29.91 46.59
N GLY A 155 -5.06 -31.22 46.36
CA GLY A 155 -5.48 -32.16 47.41
C GLY A 155 -6.90 -31.90 47.94
N ILE A 156 -7.81 -31.40 47.10
CA ILE A 156 -9.21 -31.08 47.46
C ILE A 156 -10.21 -31.90 46.67
N THR A 157 -11.48 -31.88 47.08
CA THR A 157 -12.56 -32.51 46.31
C THR A 157 -12.87 -31.72 45.03
N HIS A 158 -13.40 -32.41 44.03
CA HIS A 158 -13.83 -31.78 42.77
C HIS A 158 -14.84 -30.64 42.99
N ASP A 159 -15.80 -30.84 43.88
CA ASP A 159 -16.81 -29.83 44.19
C ASP A 159 -16.22 -28.61 44.91
N ALA A 160 -15.22 -28.83 45.79
CA ALA A 160 -14.49 -27.73 46.41
C ALA A 160 -13.69 -26.92 45.37
N ALA A 161 -13.05 -27.58 44.40
CA ALA A 161 -12.36 -26.90 43.31
C ALA A 161 -13.33 -26.08 42.44
N ARG A 162 -14.47 -26.67 42.04
CA ARG A 162 -15.51 -25.96 41.27
C ARG A 162 -16.03 -24.72 42.00
N LYS A 163 -16.34 -24.86 43.30
CA LYS A 163 -16.85 -23.75 44.13
C LYS A 163 -15.80 -22.65 44.29
N ARG A 164 -14.54 -23.00 44.58
CA ARG A 164 -13.45 -22.03 44.72
C ARG A 164 -13.15 -21.29 43.42
N LEU A 165 -13.18 -21.98 42.28
CA LEU A 165 -12.99 -21.34 40.98
C LEU A 165 -14.11 -20.34 40.65
N MET A 166 -15.36 -20.69 40.98
CA MET A 166 -16.50 -19.79 40.81
C MET A 166 -16.31 -18.52 41.64
N ILE A 167 -16.00 -18.66 42.93
CA ILE A 167 -15.79 -17.53 43.84
C ILE A 167 -14.59 -16.68 43.39
N ALA A 168 -13.47 -17.31 43.03
CA ALA A 168 -12.28 -16.62 42.56
C ALA A 168 -12.56 -15.76 41.31
N ARG A 169 -13.36 -16.25 40.36
CA ARG A 169 -13.77 -15.47 39.18
C ARG A 169 -14.65 -14.29 39.54
N THR A 170 -15.56 -14.46 40.50
CA THR A 170 -16.43 -13.37 40.97
C THR A 170 -15.60 -12.30 41.68
N GLU A 171 -14.71 -12.68 42.59
CA GLU A 171 -13.83 -11.74 43.29
C GLU A 171 -12.88 -11.02 42.33
N PHE A 172 -12.31 -11.74 41.34
CA PHE A 172 -11.45 -11.14 40.32
C PHE A 172 -12.18 -10.09 39.48
N ARG A 173 -13.43 -10.36 39.05
CA ARG A 173 -14.25 -9.40 38.31
C ARG A 173 -14.69 -8.20 39.16
N GLN A 174 -14.86 -8.38 40.46
CA GLN A 174 -15.18 -7.26 41.36
C GLN A 174 -13.98 -6.31 41.52
N MET A 175 -12.76 -6.84 41.50
CA MET A 175 -11.53 -6.03 41.49
C MET A 175 -11.25 -5.42 40.11
N HIS A 176 -11.74 -6.03 39.02
CA HIS A 176 -11.56 -5.55 37.65
C HIS A 176 -12.89 -5.57 36.86
N PRO A 177 -13.69 -4.48 36.91
CA PRO A 177 -15.01 -4.44 36.29
C PRO A 177 -14.97 -4.26 34.77
N GLU A 178 -13.87 -3.74 34.22
CA GLU A 178 -13.71 -3.63 32.76
C GLU A 178 -13.27 -4.96 32.15
N PRO A 179 -13.90 -5.40 31.05
CA PRO A 179 -13.43 -6.55 30.29
C PRO A 179 -12.06 -6.21 29.70
N ILE A 180 -11.03 -6.91 30.16
CA ILE A 180 -9.72 -6.91 29.49
C ILE A 180 -10.00 -7.38 28.06
N GLN A 181 -9.91 -6.47 27.10
CA GLN A 181 -10.11 -6.80 25.69
C GLN A 181 -9.14 -7.92 25.34
N ALA A 182 -9.69 -9.02 24.83
CA ALA A 182 -8.87 -10.11 24.33
C ALA A 182 -8.00 -9.54 23.21
N CYS A 183 -6.68 -9.70 23.36
CA CYS A 183 -5.72 -9.45 22.29
C CYS A 183 -6.25 -10.18 21.05
N PRO A 184 -6.51 -9.50 19.92
CA PRO A 184 -7.05 -10.14 18.74
C PRO A 184 -6.10 -11.28 18.35
N GLU A 185 -6.65 -12.49 18.27
CA GLU A 185 -5.91 -13.67 17.85
C GLU A 185 -5.17 -13.31 16.55
N ARG A 186 -3.83 -13.35 16.58
CA ARG A 186 -3.04 -13.25 15.36
C ARG A 186 -3.52 -14.38 14.45
N SER A 187 -4.25 -14.01 13.41
CA SER A 187 -4.64 -14.92 12.35
C SER A 187 -3.35 -15.36 11.65
N GLU A 188 -2.82 -16.51 12.04
CA GLU A 188 -1.84 -17.23 11.24
C GLU A 188 -2.56 -17.71 9.97
N GLY A 189 -2.16 -17.15 8.83
CA GLY A 189 -2.53 -17.56 7.48
C GLY A 189 -1.30 -17.58 6.61
#